data_AF-A0A966N0B2-F1
#
_entry.id   AF-A0A966N0B2-F1
#
_cell.length_a   1.000
_cell.length_b   1.000
_cell.length_c   1.000
_cell.angle_alpha   90.00
_cell.angle_beta   90.00
_cell.angle_gamma   90.00
#
_symmetry.space_group_name_H-M   'P 1'
#
loop_
_entity.id
_entity.type
_entity.pdbx_description
1 polymer ?
#
loop_
_entity_poly.entity_id
_entity_poly.type
_entity_poly.pdbx_seq_one_letter_code
_entity_poly.pdbx_strand_id
1 'polypeptide(L)'
;MKRRLVICFNLIFCLSALPAFSASAPKAGTACNKKGISKTYKGKEFQCINKGGKLVWSKGKTATQDSSIRTRNSASAPKPSPSLAPKVQLPTEWSNCKKIGEKIIGTTTYMRCSWAGHANTTAEALNRSLVWRSFPIVKVSSTKSNNYSVTPVENFKCTNSGDTFDVPGGILECRWVNGLNLQWIKINTVKKTFTNAKSPVPIDTCRLQNSAMTVARGDRDSTQFAGFPLPKPWMDVMQVKGKNDVLIVPIDFPDFPGGPELKSQLEYDTKWMVDWYNYFSNGQSQFRVTTMNSWLRMPKNQSAYPTDSKSTDALAADSNKRQSLQAQNFIDEITKVFDLRQFSTVYVMYPEDNYDHSDLIVRNQPFKIKEGEVNLNFFSWGRNLTGMETLKWAYYIHETLHDFRITGHAPGNGWPLGIMTSQSGIGLAMNPWEQFLLDWLPAEQIYCDDVQTLKNARVSLSPVEREDKQTKMVIIRLSPTKAIVVESHGIDKWSNFKFGDREFPPGFYSIMAYVVDLNKTVAPPSRPDGSSIENDDWAWAVFQKVQGGSSNNFQRMVGDRKNLRDYVAVLGDSFVIEGVRIKFVATGDYETIEISRA
;
A
#
# COMPACT_ATOMS: atom_id res chain seq x y z
N MET A 1 42.68 67.60 -6.47
CA MET A 1 42.24 68.96 -6.85
C MET A 1 40.75 69.09 -6.61
N LYS A 2 40.37 70.08 -5.78
CA LYS A 2 39.07 70.79 -5.65
C LYS A 2 37.83 69.92 -5.37
N ARG A 3 36.93 70.16 -4.40
CA ARG A 3 36.59 71.16 -3.36
C ARG A 3 35.10 70.75 -3.06
N ARG A 4 34.47 70.73 -1.88
CA ARG A 4 34.51 71.60 -0.70
C ARG A 4 33.73 70.90 0.44
N LEU A 5 34.25 71.09 1.63
CA LEU A 5 33.60 71.08 2.94
C LEU A 5 32.49 72.15 2.99
N VAL A 6 31.35 71.89 3.64
CA VAL A 6 30.69 72.81 4.60
C VAL A 6 29.90 71.99 5.63
N ILE A 7 30.31 72.16 6.88
CA ILE A 7 29.65 71.77 8.13
C ILE A 7 28.63 72.86 8.49
N CYS A 8 27.44 72.50 9.00
CA CYS A 8 26.73 73.34 9.98
C CYS A 8 25.71 72.55 10.82
N PHE A 9 25.87 72.69 12.13
CA PHE A 9 24.97 72.38 13.23
C PHE A 9 23.53 72.86 12.99
N ASN A 10 22.52 72.09 13.44
CA ASN A 10 21.60 72.56 14.49
C ASN A 10 20.60 71.49 14.96
N LEU A 11 20.60 71.30 16.27
CA LEU A 11 19.61 70.65 17.11
C LEU A 11 18.25 71.37 16.97
N ILE A 12 17.18 70.67 16.56
CA ILE A 12 15.81 70.97 17.02
C ILE A 12 15.04 69.65 17.16
N PHE A 13 14.95 69.19 18.40
CA PHE A 13 13.92 68.26 18.86
C PHE A 13 12.61 69.06 18.97
N CYS A 14 11.74 68.98 17.97
CA CYS A 14 10.39 69.52 18.03
C CYS A 14 9.38 68.38 17.90
N LEU A 15 9.01 67.88 19.08
CA LEU A 15 7.80 67.16 19.36
C LEU A 15 6.61 68.08 19.03
N SER A 16 6.01 67.95 17.84
CA SER A 16 4.71 68.55 17.56
C SER A 16 3.69 67.44 17.35
N ALA A 17 3.04 67.11 18.45
CA ALA A 17 1.79 66.39 18.47
C ALA A 17 0.79 67.07 17.55
N LEU A 18 0.41 66.39 16.47
CA LEU A 18 -0.85 66.59 15.79
C LEU A 18 -1.60 65.26 15.80
N PRO A 19 -2.93 65.32 15.99
CA PRO A 19 -3.60 64.39 16.87
C PRO A 19 -3.75 63.04 16.17
N ALA A 20 -3.32 61.97 16.84
CA ALA A 20 -4.02 60.71 16.70
C ALA A 20 -5.48 60.98 17.10
N PHE A 21 -6.34 61.27 16.11
CA PHE A 21 -7.76 61.11 16.28
C PHE A 21 -7.99 59.62 16.44
N SER A 22 -7.79 59.15 17.67
CA SER A 22 -8.30 57.86 18.11
C SER A 22 -9.77 57.88 17.73
N ALA A 23 -10.14 57.07 16.74
CA ALA A 23 -11.52 56.94 16.31
C ALA A 23 -12.27 56.42 17.53
N SER A 24 -12.93 57.34 18.24
CA SER A 24 -13.59 57.04 19.51
C SER A 24 -14.52 55.85 19.30
N ALA A 25 -14.39 54.85 20.17
CA ALA A 25 -15.23 53.67 20.12
C ALA A 25 -16.71 54.11 20.11
N PRO A 26 -17.57 53.55 19.23
CA PRO A 26 -18.94 54.01 19.10
C PRO A 26 -19.70 53.78 20.40
N LYS A 27 -20.03 54.87 21.11
CA LYS A 27 -20.84 54.86 22.33
C LYS A 27 -22.23 55.42 22.01
N ALA A 28 -23.28 54.68 22.34
CA ALA A 28 -24.65 55.08 22.02
C ALA A 28 -24.96 56.53 22.47
N GLY A 29 -25.52 57.33 21.57
CA GLY A 29 -25.86 58.75 21.80
C GLY A 29 -24.73 59.76 21.54
N THR A 30 -23.50 59.31 21.26
CA THR A 30 -22.38 60.22 20.88
C THR A 30 -22.40 60.58 19.40
N ALA A 31 -21.85 61.74 19.04
CA ALA A 31 -21.90 62.27 17.68
C ALA A 31 -21.15 61.38 16.67
N CYS A 32 -21.66 61.31 15.44
CA CYS A 32 -21.04 60.55 14.35
C CYS A 32 -21.06 61.35 13.04
N ASN A 33 -20.08 61.08 12.17
CA ASN A 33 -19.71 62.00 11.09
C ASN A 33 -20.58 61.86 9.83
N LYS A 34 -21.32 60.75 9.66
CA LYS A 34 -22.11 60.47 8.45
C LYS A 34 -23.25 59.50 8.72
N LYS A 35 -24.50 59.88 8.41
CA LYS A 35 -25.70 59.03 8.61
C LYS A 35 -25.57 57.71 7.84
N GLY A 36 -25.95 56.60 8.46
CA GLY A 36 -26.06 55.28 7.84
C GLY A 36 -24.81 54.39 7.94
N ILE A 37 -23.66 54.92 8.39
CA ILE A 37 -22.47 54.09 8.63
C ILE A 37 -22.67 53.17 9.83
N SER A 38 -22.23 51.93 9.71
CA SER A 38 -22.23 50.93 10.79
C SER A 38 -20.81 50.64 11.27
N LYS A 39 -20.65 50.38 12.58
CA LYS A 39 -19.40 49.90 13.19
C LYS A 39 -19.70 48.81 14.21
N THR A 40 -18.96 47.72 14.14
CA THR A 40 -19.04 46.63 15.13
C THR A 40 -17.98 46.86 16.20
N TYR A 41 -18.41 46.94 17.46
CA TYR A 41 -17.50 47.09 18.60
C TYR A 41 -17.98 46.22 19.76
N LYS A 42 -17.08 45.39 20.29
CA LYS A 42 -17.38 44.40 21.35
C LYS A 42 -18.63 43.53 21.06
N GLY A 43 -18.72 42.98 19.83
CA GLY A 43 -19.77 42.03 19.44
C GLY A 43 -21.16 42.62 19.19
N LYS A 44 -21.29 43.95 19.13
CA LYS A 44 -22.54 44.65 18.79
C LYS A 44 -22.31 45.62 17.64
N GLU A 45 -23.27 45.70 16.72
CA GLU A 45 -23.25 46.63 15.59
C GLU A 45 -23.98 47.93 15.95
N PHE A 46 -23.27 49.05 15.84
CA PHE A 46 -23.77 50.40 16.09
C PHE A 46 -23.92 51.12 14.76
N GLN A 47 -25.04 51.81 14.53
CA GLN A 47 -25.29 52.55 13.30
C GLN A 47 -25.47 54.04 13.60
N CYS A 48 -24.90 54.91 12.77
CA CYS A 48 -25.03 56.36 12.89
C CYS A 48 -26.41 56.82 12.39
N ILE A 49 -27.26 57.33 13.29
CA ILE A 49 -28.65 57.72 13.02
C ILE A 49 -28.88 59.20 13.31
N ASN A 50 -29.91 59.81 12.70
CA ASN A 50 -30.32 61.17 13.05
C ASN A 50 -31.36 61.11 14.17
N LYS A 51 -31.10 61.76 15.31
CA LYS A 51 -32.04 61.86 16.43
C LYS A 51 -32.12 63.32 16.86
N GLY A 52 -33.29 63.95 16.67
CA GLY A 52 -33.52 65.35 17.04
C GLY A 52 -32.68 66.35 16.24
N GLY A 53 -32.38 66.07 14.97
CA GLY A 53 -31.64 66.97 14.08
C GLY A 53 -30.10 66.82 14.13
N LYS A 54 -29.57 65.94 15.00
CA LYS A 54 -28.12 65.67 15.13
C LYS A 54 -27.80 64.19 14.83
N LEU A 55 -26.63 63.94 14.26
CA LEU A 55 -26.15 62.59 13.94
C LEU A 55 -25.47 61.95 15.15
N VAL A 56 -26.01 60.83 15.65
CA VAL A 56 -25.49 60.10 16.82
C VAL A 56 -25.50 58.57 16.63
N TRP A 57 -24.60 57.86 17.31
CA TRP A 57 -24.54 56.39 17.27
C TRP A 57 -25.75 55.74 17.98
N SER A 58 -26.34 54.71 17.36
CA SER A 58 -27.47 53.95 17.91
C SER A 58 -27.08 53.12 19.14
N LYS A 59 -28.07 52.56 19.88
CA LYS A 59 -27.81 51.54 20.90
C LYS A 59 -27.49 50.23 20.16
N GLY A 60 -26.23 49.80 20.16
CA GLY A 60 -25.75 48.69 19.33
C GLY A 60 -26.54 47.38 19.49
N LYS A 61 -26.79 46.67 18.39
CA LYS A 61 -27.57 45.44 18.32
C LYS A 61 -26.67 44.23 18.05
N THR A 62 -26.97 43.09 18.65
CA THR A 62 -26.28 41.82 18.42
C THR A 62 -26.68 41.29 17.03
N ALA A 63 -25.71 40.98 16.17
CA ALA A 63 -25.98 40.60 14.79
C ALA A 63 -26.40 39.12 14.68
N THR A 64 -27.67 38.86 14.31
CA THR A 64 -28.20 37.56 13.86
C THR A 64 -28.69 37.71 12.42
N GLN A 65 -28.19 36.87 11.52
CA GLN A 65 -28.63 36.80 10.12
C GLN A 65 -30.00 36.09 10.03
N ASP A 66 -31.02 36.72 9.43
CA ASP A 66 -31.48 36.39 8.07
C ASP A 66 -32.74 37.19 7.62
N SER A 67 -32.81 37.46 6.31
CA SER A 67 -33.97 37.71 5.42
C SER A 67 -34.96 38.88 5.63
N SER A 68 -35.09 39.77 4.62
CA SER A 68 -36.36 40.02 3.86
C SER A 68 -36.28 41.21 2.86
N ILE A 69 -36.36 40.88 1.57
CA ILE A 69 -37.17 41.45 0.46
C ILE A 69 -37.63 42.93 0.50
N ARG A 70 -37.25 43.73 -0.53
CA ARG A 70 -38.24 44.48 -1.37
C ARG A 70 -37.69 44.98 -2.73
N THR A 71 -38.47 44.63 -3.75
CA THR A 71 -38.62 45.05 -5.16
C THR A 71 -38.25 46.49 -5.60
N ARG A 72 -37.65 46.61 -6.79
CA ARG A 72 -38.16 47.43 -7.92
C ARG A 72 -37.48 47.07 -9.26
N ASN A 73 -38.32 47.00 -10.30
CA ASN A 73 -38.02 46.73 -11.71
C ASN A 73 -37.20 47.84 -12.40
N SER A 74 -36.24 47.45 -13.25
CA SER A 74 -35.96 48.11 -14.55
C SER A 74 -35.05 47.25 -15.45
N ALA A 75 -35.58 46.91 -16.63
CA ALA A 75 -34.95 46.62 -17.93
C ALA A 75 -33.55 45.96 -18.03
N SER A 76 -33.56 44.74 -18.58
CA SER A 76 -32.59 44.03 -19.44
C SER A 76 -31.11 44.48 -19.54
N ALA A 77 -30.19 43.67 -18.97
CA ALA A 77 -28.88 43.25 -19.52
C ALA A 77 -28.22 42.20 -18.58
N PRO A 78 -27.15 41.50 -19.00
CA PRO A 78 -27.06 40.04 -19.14
C PRO A 78 -27.03 39.24 -17.83
N LYS A 79 -27.52 37.99 -17.92
CA LYS A 79 -27.53 36.94 -16.89
C LYS A 79 -26.20 36.88 -16.11
N PRO A 80 -26.16 37.16 -14.79
CA PRO A 80 -24.95 36.90 -14.01
C PRO A 80 -24.71 35.39 -13.96
N SER A 81 -23.56 35.00 -14.49
CA SER A 81 -22.99 33.66 -14.36
C SER A 81 -22.92 33.29 -12.87
N PRO A 82 -23.22 32.05 -12.46
CA PRO A 82 -23.09 31.64 -11.06
C PRO A 82 -21.65 31.87 -10.61
N SER A 83 -21.49 32.66 -9.55
CA SER A 83 -20.22 32.86 -8.84
C SER A 83 -19.69 31.49 -8.44
N LEU A 84 -18.62 31.04 -9.09
CA LEU A 84 -17.95 29.78 -8.79
C LEU A 84 -17.44 29.87 -7.35
N ALA A 85 -17.85 28.91 -6.51
CA ALA A 85 -17.19 28.66 -5.23
C ALA A 85 -15.66 28.62 -5.44
N PRO A 86 -14.84 29.08 -4.48
CA PRO A 86 -13.39 29.03 -4.61
C PRO A 86 -12.95 27.61 -4.95
N LYS A 87 -12.51 27.38 -6.19
CA LYS A 87 -11.98 26.08 -6.60
C LYS A 87 -10.67 25.91 -5.83
N VAL A 88 -10.59 24.88 -4.99
CA VAL A 88 -9.33 24.48 -4.34
C VAL A 88 -8.29 24.28 -5.45
N GLN A 89 -7.22 25.07 -5.43
CA GLN A 89 -6.16 24.94 -6.40
C GLN A 89 -5.33 23.70 -6.06
N LEU A 90 -5.38 22.71 -6.94
CA LEU A 90 -4.61 21.48 -6.79
C LEU A 90 -3.14 21.73 -7.18
N PRO A 91 -2.17 21.15 -6.45
CA PRO A 91 -0.78 21.12 -6.87
C PRO A 91 -0.61 20.51 -8.27
N THR A 92 0.44 20.92 -8.97
CA THR A 92 0.82 20.30 -10.24
C THR A 92 1.27 18.86 -10.01
N GLU A 93 0.75 17.92 -10.80
CA GLU A 93 1.19 16.53 -10.74
C GLU A 93 2.70 16.43 -11.01
N TRP A 94 3.39 15.56 -10.27
CA TRP A 94 4.85 15.38 -10.25
C TRP A 94 5.65 16.53 -9.63
N SER A 95 5.01 17.59 -9.13
CA SER A 95 5.72 18.61 -8.35
C SER A 95 6.06 18.11 -6.95
N ASN A 96 7.15 18.63 -6.37
CA ASN A 96 7.64 18.21 -5.06
C ASN A 96 6.63 18.52 -3.94
N CYS A 97 6.53 17.59 -3.00
CA CYS A 97 5.78 17.74 -1.75
C CYS A 97 6.69 17.45 -0.57
N LYS A 98 6.29 17.86 0.64
CA LYS A 98 7.15 17.78 1.83
C LYS A 98 6.80 16.64 2.78
N LYS A 99 5.55 16.19 2.78
CA LYS A 99 5.04 15.25 3.76
C LYS A 99 4.29 14.13 3.09
N ILE A 100 4.84 12.91 3.18
CA ILE A 100 4.20 11.71 2.63
C ILE A 100 2.76 11.57 3.17
N GLY A 101 1.83 11.21 2.29
CA GLY A 101 0.41 11.05 2.64
C GLY A 101 -0.39 12.33 2.78
N GLU A 102 0.21 13.53 2.67
CA GLU A 102 -0.54 14.79 2.61
C GLU A 102 -1.52 14.80 1.43
N LYS A 103 -2.74 15.32 1.63
CA LYS A 103 -3.80 15.33 0.62
C LYS A 103 -4.41 16.70 0.41
N ILE A 104 -4.73 17.00 -0.85
CA ILE A 104 -5.55 18.15 -1.23
C ILE A 104 -6.69 17.64 -2.12
N ILE A 105 -7.92 17.79 -1.61
CA ILE A 105 -9.12 17.21 -2.24
C ILE A 105 -9.72 18.22 -3.22
N GLY A 106 -9.87 17.79 -4.48
CA GLY A 106 -10.58 18.52 -5.52
C GLY A 106 -12.02 18.03 -5.71
N THR A 107 -12.60 18.30 -6.88
CA THR A 107 -13.99 17.91 -7.20
C THR A 107 -14.12 16.50 -7.76
N THR A 108 -13.19 16.10 -8.62
CA THR A 108 -13.17 14.79 -9.32
C THR A 108 -11.94 13.95 -8.98
N THR A 109 -10.86 14.60 -8.57
CA THR A 109 -9.60 13.97 -8.15
C THR A 109 -9.13 14.56 -6.83
N TYR A 110 -8.21 13.87 -6.16
CA TYR A 110 -7.42 14.44 -5.07
C TYR A 110 -5.93 14.31 -5.41
N MET A 111 -5.15 15.30 -4.99
CA MET A 111 -3.70 15.22 -5.03
C MET A 111 -3.22 14.61 -3.72
N ARG A 112 -2.27 13.68 -3.80
CA ARG A 112 -1.64 13.07 -2.63
C ARG A 112 -0.12 13.09 -2.78
N CYS A 113 0.58 13.57 -1.75
CA CYS A 113 2.02 13.44 -1.67
C CYS A 113 2.37 11.95 -1.55
N SER A 114 3.06 11.43 -2.56
CA SER A 114 3.29 10.01 -2.75
C SER A 114 4.73 9.77 -3.16
N TRP A 115 5.21 8.56 -2.88
CA TRP A 115 6.54 8.15 -3.28
C TRP A 115 6.61 7.80 -4.77
N ALA A 116 7.60 8.36 -5.46
CA ALA A 116 7.92 8.12 -6.86
C ALA A 116 9.30 7.48 -6.98
N GLY A 117 9.31 6.19 -7.31
CA GLY A 117 10.52 5.46 -7.67
C GLY A 117 11.34 4.98 -6.49
N HIS A 118 12.65 4.90 -6.68
CA HIS A 118 13.63 4.46 -5.69
C HIS A 118 14.58 5.62 -5.38
N ALA A 119 15.07 5.70 -4.14
CA ALA A 119 16.07 6.67 -3.71
C ALA A 119 17.30 5.97 -3.12
N ASN A 120 18.48 6.28 -3.67
CA ASN A 120 19.76 5.78 -3.18
C ASN A 120 20.39 6.71 -2.13
N THR A 121 19.91 7.96 -2.03
CA THR A 121 20.39 8.94 -1.04
C THR A 121 19.23 9.68 -0.38
N THR A 122 19.48 10.27 0.79
CA THR A 122 18.52 11.18 1.44
C THR A 122 18.12 12.36 0.55
N ALA A 123 19.09 12.93 -0.19
CA ALA A 123 18.83 14.05 -1.07
C ALA A 123 17.88 13.68 -2.21
N GLU A 124 18.02 12.48 -2.78
CA GLU A 124 17.07 11.97 -3.78
C GLU A 124 15.69 11.71 -3.16
N ALA A 125 15.65 11.10 -1.97
CA ALA A 125 14.41 10.82 -1.25
C ALA A 125 13.56 12.09 -1.06
N LEU A 126 14.17 13.15 -0.52
CA LEU A 126 13.47 14.38 -0.18
C LEU A 126 13.18 15.29 -1.38
N ASN A 127 14.03 15.27 -2.42
CA ASN A 127 13.91 16.22 -3.54
C ASN A 127 13.34 15.65 -4.83
N ARG A 128 13.31 14.32 -4.99
CA ARG A 128 12.86 13.66 -6.23
C ARG A 128 11.78 12.61 -6.02
N SER A 129 11.79 11.93 -4.87
CA SER A 129 10.87 10.82 -4.64
C SER A 129 9.57 11.23 -3.95
N LEU A 130 9.52 12.36 -3.23
CA LEU A 130 8.27 12.90 -2.68
C LEU A 130 7.58 13.85 -3.65
N VAL A 131 6.55 13.37 -4.34
CA VAL A 131 5.83 14.14 -5.37
C VAL A 131 4.31 14.08 -5.23
N TRP A 132 3.64 15.14 -5.66
CA TRP A 132 2.19 15.17 -5.78
C TRP A 132 1.72 14.26 -6.91
N ARG A 133 0.89 13.26 -6.60
CA ARG A 133 0.25 12.37 -7.58
C ARG A 133 -1.27 12.57 -7.57
N SER A 134 -1.88 12.53 -8.75
CA SER A 134 -3.33 12.67 -8.92
C SER A 134 -4.01 11.31 -8.80
N PHE A 135 -5.08 11.24 -8.02
CA PHE A 135 -5.88 10.03 -7.85
C PHE A 135 -7.36 10.36 -8.10
N PRO A 136 -8.11 9.48 -8.79
CA PRO A 136 -9.56 9.68 -8.96
C PRO A 136 -10.28 9.54 -7.63
N ILE A 137 -11.28 10.38 -7.40
CA ILE A 137 -12.21 10.18 -6.28
C ILE A 137 -13.21 9.12 -6.70
N VAL A 138 -13.08 7.93 -6.14
CA VAL A 138 -14.05 6.85 -6.32
C VAL A 138 -15.20 7.06 -5.33
N LYS A 139 -16.43 7.19 -5.84
CA LYS A 139 -17.64 7.30 -5.03
C LYS A 139 -18.43 6.00 -5.12
N VAL A 140 -18.57 5.33 -4.00
CA VAL A 140 -19.46 4.18 -3.84
C VAL A 140 -20.66 4.56 -3.00
N SER A 141 -21.79 3.99 -3.36
CA SER A 141 -23.06 4.13 -2.67
C SER A 141 -23.30 2.93 -1.76
N SER A 142 -24.05 3.16 -0.70
CA SER A 142 -24.57 2.15 0.21
C SER A 142 -26.06 2.40 0.41
N THR A 143 -26.80 1.45 0.99
CA THR A 143 -28.20 1.66 1.40
C THR A 143 -28.40 2.93 2.23
N LYS A 144 -27.37 3.38 2.95
CA LYS A 144 -27.42 4.56 3.84
C LYS A 144 -26.98 5.86 3.16
N SER A 145 -26.18 5.79 2.09
CA SER A 145 -25.54 6.97 1.49
C SER A 145 -26.16 7.41 0.16
N ASN A 146 -27.02 6.60 -0.46
CA ASN A 146 -27.69 6.96 -1.70
C ASN A 146 -29.15 6.47 -1.66
N ASN A 147 -30.11 7.37 -1.82
CA ASN A 147 -31.54 7.03 -1.92
C ASN A 147 -31.80 6.33 -3.26
N TYR A 148 -31.46 5.04 -3.37
CA TYR A 148 -31.84 4.20 -4.50
C TYR A 148 -33.35 4.34 -4.73
N SER A 149 -33.76 4.69 -5.95
CA SER A 149 -35.17 4.90 -6.29
C SER A 149 -35.98 3.60 -6.31
N VAL A 150 -35.28 2.47 -6.44
CA VAL A 150 -35.83 1.11 -6.41
C VAL A 150 -34.89 0.20 -5.64
N THR A 151 -35.45 -0.80 -4.95
CA THR A 151 -34.67 -1.83 -4.27
C THR A 151 -33.88 -2.66 -5.30
N PRO A 152 -32.55 -2.73 -5.20
CA PRO A 152 -31.73 -3.61 -6.04
C PRO A 152 -32.17 -5.08 -5.99
N VAL A 153 -32.03 -5.78 -7.12
CA VAL A 153 -32.35 -7.21 -7.28
C VAL A 153 -31.09 -7.95 -7.72
N GLU A 154 -30.86 -9.12 -7.14
CA GLU A 154 -29.73 -9.99 -7.49
C GLU A 154 -29.72 -10.33 -9.00
N ASN A 155 -28.53 -10.31 -9.61
CA ASN A 155 -28.26 -10.51 -11.04
C ASN A 155 -28.81 -9.42 -11.99
N PHE A 156 -29.46 -8.38 -11.46
CA PHE A 156 -29.90 -7.24 -12.28
C PHE A 156 -28.80 -6.21 -12.44
N LYS A 157 -28.93 -5.37 -13.47
CA LYS A 157 -27.96 -4.32 -13.81
C LYS A 157 -27.81 -3.31 -12.67
N CYS A 158 -26.56 -2.90 -12.44
CA CYS A 158 -26.19 -1.80 -11.55
C CYS A 158 -25.26 -0.82 -12.29
N THR A 159 -24.92 0.30 -11.66
CA THR A 159 -24.26 1.43 -12.35
C THR A 159 -22.82 1.67 -11.91
N ASN A 160 -22.50 1.48 -10.63
CA ASN A 160 -21.15 1.75 -10.12
C ASN A 160 -20.60 0.53 -9.38
N SER A 161 -19.43 0.04 -9.83
CA SER A 161 -18.70 -1.04 -9.17
C SER A 161 -18.47 -0.73 -7.70
N GLY A 162 -18.76 -1.71 -6.82
CA GLY A 162 -18.65 -1.60 -5.38
C GLY A 162 -19.76 -0.82 -4.68
N ASP A 163 -20.80 -0.37 -5.39
CA ASP A 163 -22.05 0.02 -4.74
C ASP A 163 -22.59 -1.17 -3.92
N THR A 164 -23.15 -0.91 -2.75
CA THR A 164 -23.68 -1.94 -1.84
C THR A 164 -25.12 -1.66 -1.44
N PHE A 165 -25.90 -2.72 -1.22
CA PHE A 165 -27.25 -2.62 -0.70
C PHE A 165 -27.54 -3.72 0.33
N ASP A 166 -27.84 -3.32 1.56
CA ASP A 166 -28.22 -4.21 2.67
C ASP A 166 -29.48 -5.01 2.31
N VAL A 167 -29.40 -6.33 2.45
CA VAL A 167 -30.52 -7.27 2.29
C VAL A 167 -30.54 -8.26 3.45
N PRO A 168 -31.65 -8.96 3.73
CA PRO A 168 -31.66 -9.98 4.78
C PRO A 168 -30.54 -11.02 4.59
N GLY A 169 -29.69 -11.16 5.61
CA GLY A 169 -28.58 -12.12 5.62
C GLY A 169 -27.34 -11.72 4.81
N GLY A 170 -27.23 -10.48 4.33
CA GLY A 170 -26.06 -10.05 3.57
C GLY A 170 -26.19 -8.67 2.92
N ILE A 171 -25.47 -8.51 1.81
CA ILE A 171 -25.55 -7.34 0.93
C ILE A 171 -25.69 -7.81 -0.53
N LEU A 172 -26.24 -6.95 -1.37
CA LEU A 172 -25.97 -6.95 -2.80
C LEU A 172 -24.78 -6.03 -3.06
N GLU A 173 -23.79 -6.48 -3.81
CA GLU A 173 -22.63 -5.69 -4.22
C GLU A 173 -22.59 -5.61 -5.75
N CYS A 174 -22.44 -4.41 -6.30
CA CYS A 174 -22.35 -4.20 -7.73
C CYS A 174 -20.96 -4.61 -8.25
N ARG A 175 -20.89 -5.63 -9.11
CA ARG A 175 -19.62 -6.16 -9.65
C ARG A 175 -19.61 -6.17 -11.17
N TRP A 176 -18.41 -6.08 -11.74
CA TRP A 176 -18.20 -6.22 -13.18
C TRP A 176 -18.52 -7.65 -13.63
N VAL A 177 -19.08 -7.76 -14.83
CA VAL A 177 -19.32 -8.99 -15.57
C VAL A 177 -18.91 -8.77 -17.03
N ASN A 178 -18.78 -9.85 -17.79
CA ASN A 178 -18.27 -9.86 -19.16
C ASN A 178 -18.90 -8.76 -20.05
N GLY A 179 -18.05 -8.14 -20.86
CA GLY A 179 -18.47 -7.10 -21.80
C GLY A 179 -18.66 -5.72 -21.16
N LEU A 180 -17.89 -5.39 -20.12
CA LEU A 180 -17.96 -4.09 -19.40
C LEU A 180 -19.36 -3.80 -18.83
N ASN A 181 -20.04 -4.87 -18.38
CA ASN A 181 -21.34 -4.77 -17.75
C ASN A 181 -21.22 -4.86 -16.23
N LEU A 182 -22.24 -4.41 -15.52
CA LEU A 182 -22.30 -4.41 -14.05
C LEU A 182 -23.59 -5.07 -13.58
N GLN A 183 -23.48 -5.96 -12.58
CA GLN A 183 -24.61 -6.66 -11.98
C GLN A 183 -24.53 -6.69 -10.46
N TRP A 184 -25.69 -6.69 -9.81
CA TRP A 184 -25.82 -6.89 -8.36
C TRP A 184 -25.57 -8.35 -7.99
N ILE A 185 -24.54 -8.61 -7.20
CA ILE A 185 -24.16 -9.95 -6.75
C ILE A 185 -24.46 -10.07 -5.26
N LYS A 186 -25.12 -11.15 -4.84
CA LYS A 186 -25.41 -11.38 -3.42
C LYS A 186 -24.19 -11.91 -2.69
N ILE A 187 -23.89 -11.26 -1.57
CA ILE A 187 -22.80 -11.57 -0.66
C ILE A 187 -23.38 -11.79 0.72
N ASN A 188 -23.20 -12.99 1.29
CA ASN A 188 -23.78 -13.33 2.57
C ASN A 188 -22.93 -12.76 3.72
N THR A 189 -23.58 -12.41 4.82
CA THR A 189 -22.90 -11.99 6.07
C THR A 189 -22.02 -13.12 6.59
N VAL A 190 -22.55 -14.35 6.60
CA VAL A 190 -21.79 -15.57 6.84
C VAL A 190 -21.48 -16.19 5.48
N LYS A 191 -20.20 -16.19 5.10
CA LYS A 191 -19.78 -16.71 3.79
C LYS A 191 -20.13 -18.19 3.69
N LYS A 192 -20.76 -18.57 2.57
CA LYS A 192 -21.01 -19.97 2.25
C LYS A 192 -19.70 -20.71 1.98
N THR A 193 -19.64 -21.94 2.44
CA THR A 193 -18.61 -22.90 2.05
C THR A 193 -19.08 -23.71 0.83
N PHE A 194 -18.14 -24.37 0.18
CA PHE A 194 -18.34 -25.24 -0.97
C PHE A 194 -17.49 -26.50 -0.85
N THR A 195 -17.82 -27.52 -1.63
CA THR A 195 -17.01 -28.73 -1.77
C THR A 195 -16.80 -28.98 -3.25
N ASN A 196 -15.53 -29.07 -3.65
CA ASN A 196 -15.17 -29.41 -5.02
C ASN A 196 -15.19 -30.93 -5.22
N ALA A 197 -15.32 -31.34 -6.47
CA ALA A 197 -14.97 -32.71 -6.85
C ALA A 197 -13.50 -32.99 -6.49
N LYS A 198 -13.19 -34.26 -6.19
CA LYS A 198 -11.81 -34.69 -5.94
C LYS A 198 -10.95 -34.40 -7.17
N SER A 199 -9.71 -33.98 -6.93
CA SER A 199 -8.71 -33.85 -8.00
C SER A 199 -8.62 -35.14 -8.83
N PRO A 200 -8.66 -35.06 -10.17
CA PRO A 200 -8.62 -36.22 -11.04
C PRO A 200 -7.26 -36.94 -11.04
N VAL A 201 -6.19 -36.26 -10.63
CA VAL A 201 -4.86 -36.85 -10.46
C VAL A 201 -4.31 -36.60 -9.05
N PRO A 202 -3.37 -37.42 -8.56
CA PRO A 202 -2.71 -37.19 -7.26
C PRO A 202 -1.96 -35.85 -7.24
N ILE A 203 -1.84 -35.24 -6.05
CA ILE A 203 -1.16 -33.95 -5.88
C ILE A 203 0.30 -33.97 -6.33
N ASP A 204 0.97 -35.12 -6.21
CA ASP A 204 2.36 -35.30 -6.66
C ASP A 204 2.53 -35.11 -8.18
N THR A 205 1.47 -35.32 -8.97
CA THR A 205 1.49 -34.98 -10.40
C THR A 205 1.74 -33.47 -10.59
N CYS A 206 1.13 -32.62 -9.76
CA CYS A 206 1.31 -31.17 -9.84
C CYS A 206 2.59 -30.66 -9.14
N ARG A 207 3.37 -31.53 -8.49
CA ARG A 207 4.69 -31.18 -7.94
C ARG A 207 5.73 -31.21 -9.07
N LEU A 208 5.85 -30.08 -9.78
CA LEU A 208 6.87 -29.92 -10.82
C LEU A 208 8.27 -30.08 -10.20
N GLN A 209 9.07 -31.01 -10.71
CA GLN A 209 10.34 -31.37 -10.10
C GLN A 209 11.46 -30.46 -10.61
N ASN A 210 12.27 -29.90 -9.72
CA ASN A 210 13.46 -29.13 -10.09
C ASN A 210 14.45 -29.98 -10.91
N SER A 211 14.49 -31.30 -10.70
CA SER A 211 15.31 -32.21 -11.49
C SER A 211 14.85 -32.37 -12.94
N ALA A 212 13.63 -31.94 -13.28
CA ALA A 212 13.12 -31.95 -14.66
C ALA A 212 13.54 -30.72 -15.47
N MET A 213 14.17 -29.73 -14.83
CA MET A 213 14.69 -28.55 -15.50
C MET A 213 15.75 -28.90 -16.55
N THR A 214 15.74 -28.17 -17.66
CA THR A 214 16.68 -28.37 -18.77
C THR A 214 17.72 -27.26 -18.89
N VAL A 215 17.50 -26.13 -18.21
CA VAL A 215 18.40 -24.97 -18.24
C VAL A 215 19.51 -25.15 -17.21
N ALA A 216 20.77 -25.08 -17.66
CA ALA A 216 21.93 -25.00 -16.78
C ALA A 216 21.97 -23.61 -16.12
N ARG A 217 21.99 -23.58 -14.79
CA ARG A 217 21.99 -22.33 -14.01
C ARG A 217 23.40 -21.90 -13.67
N GLY A 218 23.68 -20.60 -13.81
CA GLY A 218 24.93 -20.02 -13.32
C GLY A 218 24.99 -19.98 -11.79
N ASP A 219 26.17 -19.67 -11.23
CA ASP A 219 26.40 -19.73 -9.77
C ASP A 219 25.41 -18.88 -8.96
N ARG A 220 24.95 -17.74 -9.48
CA ARG A 220 23.93 -16.88 -8.84
C ARG A 220 22.51 -17.47 -8.88
N ASP A 221 22.15 -18.20 -9.94
CA ASP A 221 20.80 -18.74 -10.15
C ASP A 221 20.66 -20.16 -9.57
N SER A 222 21.79 -20.78 -9.25
CA SER A 222 21.91 -22.15 -8.74
C SER A 222 21.11 -22.43 -7.46
N THR A 223 20.60 -21.38 -6.78
CA THR A 223 19.86 -21.49 -5.52
C THR A 223 18.39 -21.04 -5.58
N GLN A 224 17.91 -20.52 -6.71
CA GLN A 224 16.58 -19.89 -6.83
C GLN A 224 15.53 -20.81 -7.48
N PHE A 225 14.97 -21.75 -6.73
CA PHE A 225 14.03 -22.72 -7.30
C PHE A 225 12.57 -22.30 -7.14
N ALA A 226 11.73 -22.77 -8.06
CA ALA A 226 10.29 -22.58 -8.05
C ALA A 226 9.50 -23.91 -8.17
N GLY A 227 10.21 -25.04 -8.09
CA GLY A 227 9.67 -26.40 -8.09
C GLY A 227 10.17 -27.21 -6.90
N PHE A 228 9.93 -28.51 -6.94
CA PHE A 228 10.14 -29.42 -5.81
C PHE A 228 11.40 -30.28 -5.96
N PRO A 229 12.09 -30.64 -4.85
CA PRO A 229 11.98 -30.00 -3.53
C PRO A 229 12.64 -28.61 -3.54
N LEU A 230 12.15 -27.70 -2.70
CA LEU A 230 12.92 -26.48 -2.40
C LEU A 230 14.22 -26.86 -1.67
N PRO A 231 15.36 -26.20 -1.98
CA PRO A 231 16.57 -26.36 -1.19
C PRO A 231 16.31 -25.99 0.28
N LYS A 232 17.10 -26.57 1.19
CA LYS A 232 17.06 -26.17 2.59
C LYS A 232 17.46 -24.70 2.76
N PRO A 233 16.92 -23.99 3.77
CA PRO A 233 17.40 -22.68 4.19
C PRO A 233 18.92 -22.63 4.38
N TRP A 234 19.52 -21.46 4.27
CA TRP A 234 20.95 -21.29 4.53
C TRP A 234 21.28 -21.66 5.98
N MET A 235 22.13 -22.68 6.16
CA MET A 235 22.70 -23.10 7.46
C MET A 235 21.68 -23.34 8.60
N ASP A 236 20.41 -23.62 8.27
CA ASP A 236 19.32 -23.88 9.23
C ASP A 236 19.10 -22.75 10.28
N VAL A 237 19.55 -21.51 10.00
CA VAL A 237 19.35 -20.34 10.90
C VAL A 237 17.86 -20.03 11.09
N MET A 238 17.07 -20.27 10.04
CA MET A 238 15.62 -20.08 10.01
C MET A 238 14.94 -21.42 9.70
N GLN A 239 13.84 -21.70 10.39
CA GLN A 239 13.09 -22.95 10.31
C GLN A 239 11.80 -22.75 9.53
N VAL A 240 11.69 -23.36 8.33
CA VAL A 240 10.47 -23.34 7.51
C VAL A 240 9.29 -23.94 8.28
N LYS A 241 9.56 -24.99 9.07
CA LYS A 241 8.61 -25.61 10.00
C LYS A 241 9.28 -25.68 11.36
N GLY A 242 8.62 -25.22 12.41
CA GLY A 242 9.16 -25.12 13.76
C GLY A 242 9.05 -23.72 14.35
N LYS A 243 9.93 -23.43 15.31
CA LYS A 243 9.95 -22.14 16.03
C LYS A 243 11.10 -21.29 15.54
N ASN A 244 10.83 -20.01 15.30
CA ASN A 244 11.80 -18.97 14.98
C ASN A 244 11.72 -17.90 16.06
N ASP A 245 12.77 -17.79 16.88
CA ASP A 245 12.90 -16.73 17.87
C ASP A 245 13.53 -15.51 17.20
N VAL A 246 12.81 -14.39 17.18
CA VAL A 246 13.23 -13.15 16.49
C VAL A 246 13.16 -11.94 17.41
N LEU A 247 13.94 -10.92 17.12
CA LEU A 247 14.02 -9.69 17.90
C LEU A 247 13.65 -8.48 17.04
N ILE A 248 12.74 -7.62 17.51
CA ILE A 248 12.49 -6.30 16.93
C ILE A 248 13.05 -5.24 17.88
N VAL A 249 14.00 -4.45 17.40
CA VAL A 249 14.64 -3.36 18.15
C VAL A 249 14.27 -2.01 17.55
N PRO A 250 13.53 -1.16 18.29
CA PRO A 250 13.37 0.24 17.94
C PRO A 250 14.63 1.03 18.29
N ILE A 251 15.21 1.73 17.32
CA ILE A 251 16.44 2.52 17.47
C ILE A 251 16.14 3.99 17.18
N ASP A 252 16.59 4.88 18.06
CA ASP A 252 16.55 6.32 17.83
C ASP A 252 17.94 6.98 18.07
N PHE A 253 18.03 8.28 17.79
CA PHE A 253 19.30 9.01 17.77
C PHE A 253 19.19 10.31 18.57
N PRO A 254 20.30 10.90 19.04
CA PRO A 254 20.28 12.17 19.76
C PRO A 254 19.64 13.33 18.98
N ASP A 255 19.85 13.37 17.66
CA ASP A 255 19.28 14.35 16.73
C ASP A 255 17.94 13.93 16.11
N PHE A 256 17.52 12.68 16.32
CA PHE A 256 16.27 12.13 15.80
C PHE A 256 15.64 11.20 16.85
N PRO A 257 15.10 11.76 17.94
CA PRO A 257 14.53 11.00 19.04
C PRO A 257 13.21 10.34 18.63
N GLY A 258 12.96 9.16 19.20
CA GLY A 258 11.74 8.41 18.94
C GLY A 258 10.50 8.99 19.61
N GLY A 259 9.34 8.71 19.02
CA GLY A 259 8.06 9.23 19.47
C GLY A 259 7.28 8.28 20.41
N PRO A 260 6.13 8.73 20.93
CA PRO A 260 5.30 7.98 21.88
C PRO A 260 4.52 6.82 21.24
N GLU A 261 4.47 6.74 19.91
CA GLU A 261 3.76 5.72 19.13
C GLU A 261 4.38 4.31 19.21
N LEU A 262 5.60 4.21 19.76
CA LEU A 262 6.40 2.99 19.74
C LEU A 262 5.63 1.75 20.21
N LYS A 263 4.99 1.83 21.38
CA LYS A 263 4.31 0.67 21.99
C LYS A 263 3.18 0.18 21.09
N SER A 264 2.34 1.08 20.60
CA SER A 264 1.25 0.72 19.67
C SER A 264 1.78 0.15 18.36
N GLN A 265 2.90 0.66 17.85
CA GLN A 265 3.51 0.15 16.63
C GLN A 265 4.04 -1.27 16.81
N LEU A 266 4.77 -1.54 17.91
CA LEU A 266 5.30 -2.88 18.22
C LEU A 266 4.19 -3.90 18.46
N GLU A 267 3.12 -3.52 19.18
CA GLU A 267 1.94 -4.38 19.39
C GLU A 267 1.26 -4.71 18.06
N TYR A 268 1.09 -3.70 17.19
CA TYR A 268 0.52 -3.87 15.87
C TYR A 268 1.37 -4.80 14.99
N ASP A 269 2.67 -4.54 14.87
CA ASP A 269 3.57 -5.31 14.01
C ASP A 269 3.73 -6.75 14.51
N THR A 270 3.90 -6.95 15.82
CA THR A 270 4.01 -8.27 16.42
C THR A 270 2.76 -9.09 16.17
N LYS A 271 1.58 -8.51 16.39
CA LYS A 271 0.30 -9.18 16.17
C LYS A 271 0.17 -9.65 14.73
N TRP A 272 0.37 -8.75 13.76
CA TRP A 272 0.16 -9.09 12.36
C TRP A 272 1.21 -10.04 11.81
N MET A 273 2.47 -9.94 12.27
CA MET A 273 3.51 -10.90 11.91
C MET A 273 3.15 -12.32 12.37
N VAL A 274 2.75 -12.46 13.65
CA VAL A 274 2.38 -13.76 14.23
C VAL A 274 1.13 -14.33 13.58
N ASP A 275 0.08 -13.51 13.42
CA ASP A 275 -1.17 -13.93 12.79
C ASP A 275 -0.95 -14.39 11.34
N TRP A 276 -0.09 -13.70 10.60
CA TRP A 276 0.20 -14.02 9.20
C TRP A 276 0.88 -15.39 9.08
N TYR A 277 1.95 -15.63 9.84
CA TYR A 277 2.64 -16.92 9.81
C TYR A 277 1.74 -18.04 10.33
N ASN A 278 0.96 -17.80 11.39
CA ASN A 278 0.02 -18.80 11.90
C ASN A 278 -0.99 -19.22 10.82
N TYR A 279 -1.55 -18.27 10.09
CA TYR A 279 -2.53 -18.57 9.05
C TYR A 279 -1.88 -19.23 7.81
N PHE A 280 -0.93 -18.55 7.16
CA PHE A 280 -0.38 -19.00 5.88
C PHE A 280 0.54 -20.22 5.99
N SER A 281 1.11 -20.51 7.17
CA SER A 281 1.85 -21.75 7.39
C SER A 281 1.00 -22.91 7.92
N ASN A 282 -0.31 -22.67 8.13
CA ASN A 282 -1.20 -23.60 8.83
C ASN A 282 -0.64 -24.03 10.20
N GLY A 283 -0.08 -23.05 10.94
CA GLY A 283 0.55 -23.23 12.25
C GLY A 283 1.89 -23.97 12.25
N GLN A 284 2.45 -24.30 11.07
CA GLN A 284 3.70 -25.05 10.96
C GLN A 284 4.94 -24.20 11.22
N SER A 285 4.90 -22.90 10.94
CA SER A 285 5.99 -21.95 11.21
C SER A 285 5.55 -20.96 12.29
N GLN A 286 6.19 -21.04 13.46
CA GLN A 286 5.84 -20.25 14.64
C GLN A 286 6.90 -19.19 14.88
N PHE A 287 6.48 -17.93 14.97
CA PHE A 287 7.38 -16.82 15.25
C PHE A 287 7.19 -16.34 16.69
N ARG A 288 8.28 -16.38 17.46
CA ARG A 288 8.36 -15.86 18.83
C ARG A 288 9.07 -14.52 18.78
N VAL A 289 8.28 -13.46 18.81
CA VAL A 289 8.77 -12.09 18.65
C VAL A 289 9.10 -11.50 20.01
N THR A 290 10.37 -11.17 20.23
CA THR A 290 10.81 -10.35 21.37
C THR A 290 10.94 -8.90 20.93
N THR A 291 10.52 -7.97 21.78
CA THR A 291 10.59 -6.53 21.51
C THR A 291 11.12 -5.76 22.72
N MET A 292 11.43 -4.46 22.52
CA MET A 292 11.75 -3.52 23.58
C MET A 292 10.72 -2.39 23.61
N ASN A 293 10.08 -2.13 24.75
CA ASN A 293 9.04 -1.09 24.90
C ASN A 293 9.60 0.35 25.01
N SER A 294 10.88 0.55 24.67
CA SER A 294 11.58 1.83 24.70
C SER A 294 12.53 1.91 23.52
N TRP A 295 12.74 3.12 23.01
CA TRP A 295 13.75 3.35 21.98
C TRP A 295 15.16 3.08 22.53
N LEU A 296 15.93 2.25 21.83
CA LEU A 296 17.35 2.07 22.08
C LEU A 296 18.10 3.26 21.46
N ARG A 297 18.55 4.18 22.32
CA ARG A 297 19.26 5.39 21.90
C ARG A 297 20.69 5.07 21.46
N MET A 298 21.00 5.36 20.20
CA MET A 298 22.39 5.32 19.71
C MET A 298 23.22 6.43 20.34
N PRO A 299 24.52 6.21 20.60
CA PRO A 299 25.39 7.19 21.27
C PRO A 299 25.78 8.39 20.40
N LYS A 300 25.61 8.31 19.07
CA LYS A 300 25.91 9.38 18.13
C LYS A 300 24.69 9.71 17.27
N ASN A 301 24.77 10.84 16.58
CA ASN A 301 23.79 11.29 15.60
C ASN A 301 23.65 10.33 14.41
N GLN A 302 22.53 10.41 13.71
CA GLN A 302 22.20 9.58 12.54
C GLN A 302 23.34 9.49 11.52
N SER A 303 23.97 10.62 11.21
CA SER A 303 25.05 10.71 10.22
C SER A 303 26.30 9.89 10.55
N ALA A 304 26.45 9.41 11.79
CA ALA A 304 27.54 8.53 12.18
C ALA A 304 27.31 7.05 11.80
N TYR A 305 26.11 6.69 11.33
CA TYR A 305 25.69 5.31 11.06
C TYR A 305 25.19 5.13 9.60
N PRO A 306 26.08 5.26 8.60
CA PRO A 306 25.67 5.11 7.20
C PRO A 306 25.17 3.69 6.92
N THR A 307 24.17 3.58 6.04
CA THR A 307 23.49 2.33 5.67
C THR A 307 23.40 2.13 4.16
N ASP A 308 24.14 2.91 3.38
CA ASP A 308 24.03 2.95 1.91
C ASP A 308 24.82 1.86 1.17
N SER A 309 25.47 0.93 1.87
CA SER A 309 26.33 -0.09 1.23
C SER A 309 25.58 -1.05 0.31
N LYS A 310 24.26 -1.21 0.55
CA LYS A 310 23.33 -1.92 -0.34
C LYS A 310 23.29 -1.31 -1.74
N SER A 311 23.32 0.03 -1.82
CA SER A 311 23.19 0.80 -3.07
C SER A 311 24.52 1.00 -3.82
N THR A 312 25.65 0.49 -3.31
CA THR A 312 26.96 0.63 -3.98
C THR A 312 27.09 -0.30 -5.19
N ASP A 313 26.79 -1.59 -4.98
CA ASP A 313 26.64 -2.61 -6.01
C ASP A 313 25.86 -3.76 -5.36
N ALA A 314 24.53 -3.75 -5.54
CA ALA A 314 23.65 -4.70 -4.90
C ALA A 314 23.90 -6.15 -5.36
N LEU A 315 24.44 -6.30 -6.57
CA LEU A 315 24.65 -7.60 -7.20
C LEU A 315 25.99 -8.22 -6.78
N ALA A 316 27.00 -7.42 -6.46
CA ALA A 316 28.32 -7.92 -6.09
C ALA A 316 28.29 -8.99 -4.98
N ALA A 317 29.16 -10.00 -5.09
CA ALA A 317 29.19 -11.14 -4.16
C ALA A 317 29.48 -10.73 -2.70
N ASP A 318 30.18 -9.60 -2.50
CA ASP A 318 30.47 -9.01 -1.20
C ASP A 318 29.37 -8.07 -0.68
N SER A 319 28.27 -7.86 -1.42
CA SER A 319 27.16 -6.97 -1.05
C SER A 319 26.61 -7.26 0.36
N ASN A 320 26.34 -8.54 0.64
CA ASN A 320 25.87 -8.98 1.96
C ASN A 320 26.91 -8.68 3.06
N LYS A 321 28.21 -8.86 2.74
CA LYS A 321 29.28 -8.58 3.71
C LYS A 321 29.41 -7.09 4.00
N ARG A 322 29.38 -6.21 2.98
CA ARG A 322 29.44 -4.75 3.19
C ARG A 322 28.30 -4.25 4.07
N GLN A 323 27.08 -4.76 3.85
CA GLN A 323 25.93 -4.44 4.67
C GLN A 323 26.11 -4.92 6.12
N SER A 324 26.68 -6.11 6.34
CA SER A 324 26.97 -6.60 7.70
C SER A 324 27.94 -5.69 8.47
N LEU A 325 28.92 -5.08 7.78
CA LEU A 325 29.87 -4.18 8.41
C LEU A 325 29.21 -2.88 8.90
N GLN A 326 28.18 -2.40 8.18
CA GLN A 326 27.37 -1.27 8.64
C GLN A 326 26.41 -1.68 9.76
N ALA A 327 25.78 -2.85 9.64
CA ALA A 327 24.88 -3.42 10.65
C ALA A 327 25.58 -3.66 12.01
N GLN A 328 26.88 -3.96 12.00
CA GLN A 328 27.67 -4.21 13.22
C GLN A 328 27.58 -3.05 14.22
N ASN A 329 27.53 -1.79 13.76
CA ASN A 329 27.41 -0.64 14.66
C ASN A 329 26.11 -0.65 15.48
N PHE A 330 25.03 -1.20 14.93
CA PHE A 330 23.76 -1.37 15.65
C PHE A 330 23.82 -2.58 16.57
N ILE A 331 24.38 -3.69 16.10
CA ILE A 331 24.58 -4.90 16.91
C ILE A 331 25.40 -4.61 18.17
N ASP A 332 26.46 -3.80 18.06
CA ASP A 332 27.31 -3.38 19.18
C ASP A 332 26.52 -2.72 20.32
N GLU A 333 25.44 -2.00 20.00
CA GLU A 333 24.55 -1.38 21.00
C GLU A 333 23.47 -2.35 21.47
N ILE A 334 22.89 -3.13 20.57
CA ILE A 334 21.81 -4.09 20.89
C ILE A 334 22.31 -5.18 21.86
N THR A 335 23.52 -5.69 21.63
CA THR A 335 24.11 -6.77 22.47
C THR A 335 24.41 -6.34 23.91
N LYS A 336 24.40 -5.03 24.20
CA LYS A 336 24.52 -4.53 25.57
C LYS A 336 23.26 -4.82 26.39
N VAL A 337 22.12 -5.00 25.72
CA VAL A 337 20.80 -5.19 26.32
C VAL A 337 20.30 -6.62 26.15
N PHE A 338 20.56 -7.25 25.00
CA PHE A 338 20.07 -8.59 24.67
C PHE A 338 21.23 -9.56 24.42
N ASP A 339 21.12 -10.78 24.96
CA ASP A 339 21.93 -11.91 24.48
C ASP A 339 21.40 -12.35 23.12
N LEU A 340 22.18 -12.10 22.07
CA LEU A 340 21.73 -12.29 20.70
C LEU A 340 21.79 -13.74 20.22
N ARG A 341 22.39 -14.65 20.99
CA ARG A 341 22.58 -16.06 20.59
C ARG A 341 21.29 -16.85 20.47
N GLN A 342 20.21 -16.38 21.09
CA GLN A 342 18.91 -17.04 21.05
C GLN A 342 18.07 -16.67 19.83
N PHE A 343 18.47 -15.65 19.06
CA PHE A 343 17.68 -15.15 17.94
C PHE A 343 18.26 -15.61 16.61
N SER A 344 17.38 -15.87 15.64
CA SER A 344 17.77 -16.11 14.25
C SER A 344 17.87 -14.81 13.45
N THR A 345 16.97 -13.87 13.74
CA THR A 345 16.85 -12.60 13.00
C THR A 345 16.67 -11.42 13.96
N VAL A 346 17.39 -10.34 13.69
CA VAL A 346 17.20 -9.03 14.34
C VAL A 346 16.62 -8.05 13.31
N TYR A 347 15.42 -7.55 13.59
CA TYR A 347 14.78 -6.47 12.84
C TYR A 347 15.02 -5.14 13.56
N VAL A 348 15.46 -4.12 12.85
CA VAL A 348 15.62 -2.75 13.38
C VAL A 348 14.59 -1.83 12.74
N MET A 349 13.92 -1.04 13.57
CA MET A 349 13.05 0.05 13.11
C MET A 349 13.52 1.40 13.65
N TYR A 350 13.25 2.46 12.89
CA TYR A 350 13.57 3.83 13.27
C TYR A 350 12.27 4.62 13.54
N PRO A 351 12.33 5.84 14.11
CA PRO A 351 11.17 6.70 14.23
C PRO A 351 10.59 7.02 12.84
N GLU A 352 9.30 7.32 12.81
CA GLU A 352 8.60 7.71 11.57
C GLU A 352 9.29 8.89 10.88
N ASP A 353 9.12 8.98 9.56
CA ASP A 353 9.75 9.99 8.71
C ASP A 353 11.30 9.94 8.67
N ASN A 354 11.93 8.82 9.04
CA ASN A 354 13.36 8.61 8.79
C ASN A 354 13.63 8.33 7.29
N TYR A 355 14.28 9.28 6.63
CA TYR A 355 14.79 9.17 5.26
C TYR A 355 16.32 9.09 5.16
N ASP A 356 17.02 9.20 6.30
CA ASP A 356 18.48 9.25 6.36
C ASP A 356 19.12 7.89 6.11
N HIS A 357 18.44 6.82 6.51
CA HIS A 357 18.98 5.47 6.41
C HIS A 357 18.39 4.73 5.21
N SER A 358 19.21 3.92 4.53
CA SER A 358 18.74 2.89 3.62
C SER A 358 18.45 1.61 4.41
N ASP A 359 17.64 0.73 3.84
CA ASP A 359 17.40 -0.58 4.44
C ASP A 359 18.63 -1.48 4.22
N LEU A 360 19.12 -2.10 5.30
CA LEU A 360 20.09 -3.18 5.23
C LEU A 360 19.35 -4.51 5.21
N ILE A 361 19.73 -5.40 4.30
CA ILE A 361 19.22 -6.77 4.21
C ILE A 361 20.41 -7.73 4.33
N VAL A 362 20.77 -8.06 5.56
CA VAL A 362 21.90 -8.92 5.88
C VAL A 362 21.40 -10.33 6.18
N ARG A 363 21.94 -11.31 5.46
CA ARG A 363 21.55 -12.72 5.61
C ARG A 363 22.72 -13.56 6.09
N ASN A 364 22.53 -14.26 7.21
CA ASN A 364 23.46 -15.24 7.78
C ASN A 364 24.92 -14.75 7.79
N GLN A 365 25.17 -13.64 8.49
CA GLN A 365 26.51 -13.09 8.65
C GLN A 365 27.00 -13.23 10.09
N PRO A 366 28.30 -13.52 10.30
CA PRO A 366 28.89 -13.51 11.62
C PRO A 366 28.95 -12.06 12.13
N PHE A 367 28.38 -11.85 13.31
CA PHE A 367 28.44 -10.59 14.04
C PHE A 367 29.20 -10.79 15.35
N LYS A 368 30.04 -9.80 15.69
CA LYS A 368 30.65 -9.73 17.02
C LYS A 368 29.59 -9.23 17.99
N ILE A 369 29.42 -9.95 19.09
CA ILE A 369 28.49 -9.63 20.17
C ILE A 369 29.25 -9.65 21.50
N LYS A 370 28.63 -9.14 22.56
CA LYS A 370 29.23 -9.13 23.90
C LYS A 370 29.59 -10.54 24.38
N GLU A 371 28.81 -11.53 24.02
CA GLU A 371 28.99 -12.94 24.40
C GLU A 371 29.95 -13.72 23.49
N GLY A 372 30.48 -13.10 22.43
CA GLY A 372 31.36 -13.75 21.45
C GLY A 372 31.00 -13.42 20.00
N GLU A 373 30.78 -14.45 19.18
CA GLU A 373 30.36 -14.30 17.78
C GLU A 373 29.13 -15.18 17.52
N VAL A 374 28.18 -14.67 16.74
CA VAL A 374 26.99 -15.41 16.33
C VAL A 374 26.62 -15.05 14.89
N ASN A 375 26.13 -16.04 14.14
CA ASN A 375 25.54 -15.80 12.83
C ASN A 375 24.08 -15.35 12.99
N LEU A 376 23.74 -14.21 12.38
CA LEU A 376 22.39 -13.66 12.41
C LEU A 376 21.97 -13.19 11.02
N ASN A 377 20.65 -13.19 10.81
CA ASN A 377 20.04 -12.27 9.87
C ASN A 377 19.84 -10.90 10.54
N PHE A 378 20.02 -9.82 9.78
CA PHE A 378 19.78 -8.46 10.27
C PHE A 378 19.10 -7.63 9.18
N PHE A 379 17.87 -7.19 9.46
CA PHE A 379 17.12 -6.33 8.54
C PHE A 379 16.83 -4.99 9.22
N SER A 380 17.11 -3.89 8.55
CA SER A 380 16.79 -2.55 9.09
C SER A 380 15.77 -1.84 8.22
N TRP A 381 14.94 -1.02 8.87
CA TRP A 381 14.05 -0.09 8.18
C TRP A 381 14.84 0.90 7.32
N GLY A 382 14.20 1.48 6.30
CA GLY A 382 14.90 2.37 5.39
C GLY A 382 13.99 3.35 4.65
N ARG A 383 14.61 4.37 4.07
CA ARG A 383 13.94 5.51 3.41
C ARG A 383 12.94 5.12 2.33
N ASN A 384 13.23 4.06 1.56
CA ASN A 384 12.30 3.59 0.52
C ASN A 384 11.06 2.95 1.16
N LEU A 385 11.20 2.22 2.28
CA LEU A 385 10.08 1.65 3.03
C LEU A 385 9.25 2.75 3.72
N THR A 386 9.91 3.77 4.28
CA THR A 386 9.25 4.98 4.82
C THR A 386 8.45 5.69 3.74
N GLY A 387 9.08 6.00 2.60
CA GLY A 387 8.43 6.69 1.49
C GLY A 387 7.28 5.88 0.90
N MET A 388 7.47 4.57 0.72
CA MET A 388 6.42 3.66 0.29
C MET A 388 5.39 3.37 1.39
N GLU A 389 5.48 3.96 2.58
CA GLU A 389 4.54 3.71 3.69
C GLU A 389 4.31 2.21 3.93
N THR A 390 5.36 1.41 3.77
CA THR A 390 5.27 -0.05 3.90
C THR A 390 4.88 -0.41 5.34
N LEU A 391 4.06 -1.45 5.52
CA LEU A 391 3.82 -1.98 6.86
C LEU A 391 5.08 -2.74 7.33
N LYS A 392 5.58 -2.42 8.52
CA LYS A 392 6.85 -2.97 9.02
C LYS A 392 6.82 -4.49 9.09
N TRP A 393 5.75 -5.06 9.66
CA TRP A 393 5.56 -6.51 9.68
C TRP A 393 5.53 -7.15 8.29
N ALA A 394 5.00 -6.47 7.26
CA ALA A 394 4.94 -7.01 5.91
C ALA A 394 6.32 -7.07 5.26
N TYR A 395 7.15 -6.05 5.49
CA TYR A 395 8.56 -6.06 5.10
C TYR A 395 9.34 -7.18 5.80
N TYR A 396 9.15 -7.35 7.12
CA TYR A 396 9.83 -8.41 7.87
C TYR A 396 9.52 -9.79 7.31
N ILE A 397 8.24 -10.06 7.03
CA ILE A 397 7.82 -11.34 6.44
C ILE A 397 8.42 -11.52 5.05
N HIS A 398 8.34 -10.50 4.18
CA HIS A 398 8.88 -10.56 2.83
C HIS A 398 10.36 -10.95 2.81
N GLU A 399 11.19 -10.25 3.58
CA GLU A 399 12.63 -10.55 3.62
C GLU A 399 12.94 -11.92 4.23
N THR A 400 12.13 -12.34 5.20
CA THR A 400 12.27 -13.64 5.88
C THR A 400 11.84 -14.80 4.98
N LEU A 401 10.86 -14.62 4.10
CA LEU A 401 10.45 -15.66 3.14
C LEU A 401 11.57 -15.98 2.14
N HIS A 402 12.42 -15.02 1.80
CA HIS A 402 13.64 -15.30 1.03
C HIS A 402 14.62 -16.21 1.80
N ASP A 403 14.67 -16.14 3.12
CA ASP A 403 15.50 -17.05 3.94
C ASP A 403 14.93 -18.49 3.92
N PHE A 404 13.62 -18.64 3.72
CA PHE A 404 12.95 -19.91 3.45
C PHE A 404 13.08 -20.39 2.00
N ARG A 405 13.94 -19.75 1.18
CA ARG A 405 14.20 -20.06 -0.23
C ARG A 405 13.05 -19.74 -1.18
N ILE A 406 12.07 -18.96 -0.76
CA ILE A 406 11.11 -18.39 -1.72
C ILE A 406 11.83 -17.38 -2.59
N THR A 407 11.80 -17.61 -3.91
CA THR A 407 12.38 -16.67 -4.88
C THR A 407 11.59 -15.36 -4.92
N GLY A 408 10.26 -15.42 -4.78
CA GLY A 408 9.40 -14.24 -4.76
C GLY A 408 9.32 -13.52 -6.11
N HIS A 409 8.82 -12.28 -6.08
CA HIS A 409 8.77 -11.32 -7.20
C HIS A 409 8.09 -11.82 -8.50
N ALA A 410 7.36 -12.93 -8.46
CA ALA A 410 6.52 -13.44 -9.52
C ALA A 410 5.21 -13.98 -8.92
N PRO A 411 4.11 -14.14 -9.67
CA PRO A 411 3.94 -13.98 -11.12
C PRO A 411 3.96 -12.54 -11.68
N GLY A 412 4.10 -11.53 -10.83
CA GLY A 412 4.31 -10.15 -11.27
C GLY A 412 5.04 -9.30 -10.24
N ASN A 413 6.30 -8.95 -10.49
CA ASN A 413 7.06 -8.08 -9.57
C ASN A 413 6.43 -6.69 -9.49
N GLY A 414 6.24 -6.18 -8.27
CA GLY A 414 5.57 -4.92 -8.01
C GLY A 414 4.05 -4.96 -8.25
N TRP A 415 3.47 -6.15 -8.46
CA TRP A 415 2.01 -6.29 -8.51
C TRP A 415 1.43 -6.25 -7.10
N PRO A 416 0.20 -5.75 -6.94
CA PRO A 416 -0.37 -5.45 -5.64
C PRO A 416 -1.09 -6.64 -4.99
N LEU A 417 -0.84 -7.87 -5.44
CA LEU A 417 -1.70 -9.04 -5.17
C LEU A 417 -1.13 -9.97 -4.09
N GLY A 418 0.14 -9.85 -3.73
CA GLY A 418 0.72 -10.69 -2.69
C GLY A 418 1.98 -10.09 -2.06
N ILE A 419 2.31 -10.60 -0.87
CA ILE A 419 3.42 -10.06 -0.08
C ILE A 419 4.78 -10.23 -0.76
N MET A 420 4.99 -11.32 -1.52
CA MET A 420 6.23 -11.59 -2.25
C MET A 420 6.28 -10.91 -3.62
N THR A 421 5.15 -10.52 -4.19
CA THR A 421 5.13 -9.70 -5.41
C THR A 421 5.34 -8.22 -5.08
N SER A 422 4.79 -7.75 -3.97
CA SER A 422 5.08 -6.44 -3.40
C SER A 422 4.71 -6.36 -1.92
N GLN A 423 5.70 -6.23 -1.04
CA GLN A 423 5.51 -5.97 0.40
C GLN A 423 4.79 -4.64 0.68
N SER A 424 4.80 -3.72 -0.30
CA SER A 424 4.11 -2.43 -0.26
C SER A 424 2.78 -2.45 -1.02
N GLY A 425 2.33 -3.63 -1.46
CA GLY A 425 1.14 -3.85 -2.29
C GLY A 425 -0.19 -3.63 -1.55
N ILE A 426 -1.28 -4.17 -2.10
CA ILE A 426 -2.61 -4.12 -1.47
C ILE A 426 -2.89 -5.41 -0.74
N GLY A 427 -2.88 -6.51 -1.50
CA GLY A 427 -2.93 -7.85 -0.97
C GLY A 427 -1.59 -8.18 -0.33
N LEU A 428 -1.62 -8.51 0.96
CA LEU A 428 -0.48 -8.97 1.74
C LEU A 428 -0.58 -10.49 1.99
N ALA A 429 -1.35 -11.20 1.17
CA ALA A 429 -1.44 -12.64 1.22
C ALA A 429 -0.22 -13.31 0.56
N MET A 430 0.12 -14.53 0.98
CA MET A 430 1.07 -15.38 0.26
C MET A 430 0.34 -16.03 -0.92
N ASN A 431 0.93 -16.03 -2.12
CA ASN A 431 0.31 -16.78 -3.22
C ASN A 431 0.34 -18.29 -2.90
N PRO A 432 -0.65 -19.06 -3.37
CA PRO A 432 -0.77 -20.46 -2.98
C PRO A 432 0.29 -21.39 -3.59
N TRP A 433 0.96 -20.99 -4.68
CA TRP A 433 2.07 -21.78 -5.24
C TRP A 433 3.28 -21.79 -4.29
N GLU A 434 3.65 -20.62 -3.75
CA GLU A 434 4.73 -20.52 -2.77
C GLU A 434 4.37 -21.22 -1.46
N GLN A 435 3.12 -21.14 -1.01
CA GLN A 435 2.67 -21.93 0.15
C GLN A 435 2.77 -23.45 -0.13
N PHE A 436 2.46 -23.88 -1.35
CA PHE A 436 2.60 -25.28 -1.75
C PHE A 436 4.07 -25.74 -1.77
N LEU A 437 5.00 -24.88 -2.23
CA LEU A 437 6.43 -25.17 -2.23
C LEU A 437 7.00 -25.37 -0.80
N LEU A 438 6.49 -24.62 0.19
CA LEU A 438 6.88 -24.76 1.59
C LEU A 438 6.14 -25.89 2.33
N ASP A 439 5.24 -26.60 1.64
CA ASP A 439 4.33 -27.58 2.23
C ASP A 439 3.49 -26.97 3.37
N TRP A 440 3.09 -25.70 3.17
CA TRP A 440 2.27 -24.90 4.08
C TRP A 440 0.78 -24.92 3.71
N LEU A 441 0.46 -25.04 2.42
CA LEU A 441 -0.91 -25.16 1.93
C LEU A 441 -1.34 -26.65 1.96
N PRO A 442 -2.39 -27.01 2.72
CA PRO A 442 -2.93 -28.36 2.75
C PRO A 442 -3.39 -28.85 1.37
N ALA A 443 -3.18 -30.13 1.08
CA ALA A 443 -3.48 -30.71 -0.24
C ALA A 443 -4.98 -30.64 -0.59
N GLU A 444 -5.88 -30.67 0.39
CA GLU A 444 -7.33 -30.51 0.19
C GLU A 444 -7.74 -29.10 -0.28
N GLN A 445 -6.85 -28.10 -0.12
CA GLN A 445 -7.05 -26.75 -0.62
C GLN A 445 -6.51 -26.56 -2.05
N ILE A 446 -6.01 -27.62 -2.68
CA ILE A 446 -5.43 -27.60 -4.03
C ILE A 446 -6.21 -28.55 -4.92
N TYR A 447 -6.73 -28.05 -6.05
CA TYR A 447 -7.26 -28.90 -7.10
C TYR A 447 -6.18 -29.15 -8.15
N CYS A 448 -5.76 -30.40 -8.32
CA CYS A 448 -4.70 -30.80 -9.27
C CYS A 448 -5.27 -31.56 -10.48
N ASP A 449 -4.86 -31.18 -11.68
CA ASP A 449 -5.21 -31.82 -12.95
C ASP A 449 -3.99 -31.91 -13.89
N ASP A 450 -4.14 -32.65 -14.99
CA ASP A 450 -3.12 -32.88 -15.99
C ASP A 450 -3.68 -32.65 -17.39
N VAL A 451 -3.01 -31.81 -18.19
CA VAL A 451 -3.46 -31.48 -19.54
C VAL A 451 -3.59 -32.72 -20.43
N GLN A 452 -2.86 -33.81 -20.19
CA GLN A 452 -2.93 -35.03 -20.98
C GLN A 452 -4.23 -35.79 -20.76
N THR A 453 -4.76 -35.78 -19.53
CA THR A 453 -5.99 -36.50 -19.15
C THR A 453 -7.18 -35.58 -18.89
N LEU A 454 -7.00 -34.27 -19.10
CA LEU A 454 -7.98 -33.24 -18.79
C LEU A 454 -9.37 -33.55 -19.37
N LYS A 455 -10.36 -33.50 -18.48
CA LYS A 455 -11.80 -33.55 -18.77
C LYS A 455 -12.44 -32.24 -18.32
N ASN A 456 -13.67 -32.00 -18.75
CA ASN A 456 -14.41 -30.84 -18.29
C ASN A 456 -14.63 -30.91 -16.77
N ALA A 457 -14.29 -29.84 -16.06
CA ALA A 457 -14.43 -29.76 -14.62
C ALA A 457 -15.00 -28.40 -14.21
N ARG A 458 -15.76 -28.38 -13.13
CA ARG A 458 -16.24 -27.14 -12.49
C ARG A 458 -15.65 -27.07 -11.09
N VAL A 459 -14.92 -25.99 -10.80
CA VAL A 459 -14.14 -25.84 -9.57
C VAL A 459 -14.40 -24.47 -8.96
N SER A 460 -14.71 -24.44 -7.67
CA SER A 460 -14.86 -23.21 -6.91
C SER A 460 -13.57 -22.87 -6.15
N LEU A 461 -13.27 -21.58 -6.03
CA LEU A 461 -12.09 -21.00 -5.39
C LEU A 461 -12.54 -19.93 -4.41
N SER A 462 -11.99 -19.94 -3.19
CA SER A 462 -12.11 -18.81 -2.28
C SER A 462 -10.94 -17.84 -2.49
N PRO A 463 -11.15 -16.51 -2.34
CA PRO A 463 -10.06 -15.55 -2.44
C PRO A 463 -8.86 -15.92 -1.55
N VAL A 464 -7.65 -15.72 -2.08
CA VAL A 464 -6.39 -16.00 -1.37
C VAL A 464 -6.27 -15.11 -0.12
N GLU A 465 -6.86 -13.91 -0.14
CA GLU A 465 -6.87 -12.97 0.98
C GLU A 465 -7.85 -13.31 2.10
N ARG A 466 -8.74 -14.29 1.90
CA ARG A 466 -9.69 -14.72 2.92
C ARG A 466 -9.10 -15.84 3.77
N GLU A 467 -9.31 -15.73 5.08
CA GLU A 467 -9.07 -16.84 5.99
C GLU A 467 -10.17 -17.89 5.94
N ASP A 468 -9.88 -19.05 5.34
CA ASP A 468 -10.74 -20.23 5.35
C ASP A 468 -9.94 -21.48 4.96
N LYS A 469 -10.63 -22.64 4.96
CA LYS A 469 -10.08 -23.94 4.57
C LYS A 469 -10.57 -24.40 3.19
N GLN A 470 -11.05 -23.47 2.37
CA GLN A 470 -11.57 -23.76 1.05
C GLN A 470 -10.45 -23.88 0.01
N THR A 471 -10.73 -24.42 -1.17
CA THR A 471 -9.76 -24.47 -2.27
C THR A 471 -9.24 -23.07 -2.60
N LYS A 472 -7.92 -22.90 -2.58
CA LYS A 472 -7.21 -21.64 -2.86
C LYS A 472 -6.53 -21.63 -4.23
N MET A 473 -6.31 -22.81 -4.82
CA MET A 473 -5.54 -22.94 -6.04
C MET A 473 -6.02 -24.10 -6.91
N VAL A 474 -6.09 -23.87 -8.21
CA VAL A 474 -6.13 -24.91 -9.22
C VAL A 474 -4.77 -24.99 -9.91
N ILE A 475 -4.23 -26.20 -10.07
CA ILE A 475 -3.02 -26.46 -10.87
C ILE A 475 -3.38 -27.40 -12.01
N ILE A 476 -2.99 -27.05 -13.24
CA ILE A 476 -3.10 -27.91 -14.41
C ILE A 476 -1.68 -28.12 -14.94
N ARG A 477 -1.13 -29.32 -14.77
CA ARG A 477 0.19 -29.66 -15.29
C ARG A 477 0.17 -29.64 -16.82
N LEU A 478 1.06 -28.85 -17.41
CA LEU A 478 1.23 -28.75 -18.87
C LEU A 478 2.37 -29.66 -19.36
N SER A 479 3.46 -29.69 -18.60
CA SER A 479 4.66 -30.47 -18.90
C SER A 479 5.39 -30.83 -17.59
N PRO A 480 6.53 -31.54 -17.63
CA PRO A 480 7.36 -31.76 -16.44
C PRO A 480 7.85 -30.47 -15.75
N THR A 481 7.95 -29.35 -16.46
CA THR A 481 8.46 -28.07 -15.95
C THR A 481 7.44 -26.93 -15.98
N LYS A 482 6.25 -27.14 -16.54
CA LYS A 482 5.22 -26.10 -16.68
C LYS A 482 3.88 -26.49 -16.11
N ALA A 483 3.19 -25.53 -15.51
CA ALA A 483 1.80 -25.66 -15.09
C ALA A 483 1.04 -24.34 -15.21
N ILE A 484 -0.26 -24.42 -15.47
CA ILE A 484 -1.18 -23.29 -15.25
C ILE A 484 -1.58 -23.31 -13.79
N VAL A 485 -1.56 -22.14 -13.17
CA VAL A 485 -2.12 -21.92 -11.83
C VAL A 485 -3.25 -20.91 -11.92
N VAL A 486 -4.37 -21.21 -11.26
CA VAL A 486 -5.52 -20.32 -11.14
C VAL A 486 -5.77 -20.00 -9.69
N GLU A 487 -5.94 -18.72 -9.40
CA GLU A 487 -6.23 -18.19 -8.08
C GLU A 487 -7.40 -17.21 -8.14
N SER A 488 -8.06 -17.04 -7.00
CA SER A 488 -9.07 -16.01 -6.82
C SER A 488 -8.54 -14.91 -5.92
N HIS A 489 -8.85 -13.66 -6.25
CA HIS A 489 -8.50 -12.49 -5.43
C HIS A 489 -9.73 -11.68 -5.08
N GLY A 490 -9.73 -11.10 -3.88
CA GLY A 490 -10.86 -10.32 -3.38
C GLY A 490 -10.50 -9.34 -2.26
N ILE A 491 -11.47 -8.50 -1.89
CA ILE A 491 -11.38 -7.61 -0.73
C ILE A 491 -11.77 -8.40 0.52
N ASP A 492 -10.78 -8.87 1.26
CA ASP A 492 -10.91 -9.69 2.47
C ASP A 492 -9.81 -9.32 3.50
N LYS A 493 -9.64 -10.10 4.57
CA LYS A 493 -8.76 -9.77 5.73
C LYS A 493 -7.37 -9.30 5.28
N TRP A 494 -6.73 -10.02 4.37
CA TRP A 494 -5.34 -9.76 3.97
C TRP A 494 -5.18 -8.72 2.85
N SER A 495 -6.25 -8.04 2.42
CA SER A 495 -6.22 -6.90 1.48
C SER A 495 -6.90 -5.62 1.99
N ASN A 496 -7.52 -5.66 3.17
CA ASN A 496 -8.33 -4.56 3.71
C ASN A 496 -7.58 -3.68 4.75
N PHE A 497 -6.25 -3.57 4.63
CA PHE A 497 -5.43 -2.76 5.55
C PHE A 497 -5.51 -1.26 5.28
N LYS A 498 -5.78 -0.86 4.02
CA LYS A 498 -6.01 0.55 3.60
C LYS A 498 -4.85 1.52 3.90
N PHE A 499 -3.65 1.00 4.15
CA PHE A 499 -2.46 1.81 4.42
C PHE A 499 -2.02 2.57 3.16
N GLY A 500 -1.52 3.80 3.33
CA GLY A 500 -1.10 4.62 2.19
C GLY A 500 -2.20 4.89 1.14
N ASP A 501 -3.48 4.82 1.53
CA ASP A 501 -4.66 4.86 0.65
C ASP A 501 -4.72 3.76 -0.41
N ARG A 502 -4.13 2.61 -0.09
CA ARG A 502 -4.06 1.46 -0.99
C ARG A 502 -5.23 0.54 -0.72
N GLU A 503 -6.13 0.50 -1.68
CA GLU A 503 -7.31 -0.36 -1.66
C GLU A 503 -7.55 -0.94 -3.05
N PHE A 504 -8.00 -2.19 -3.13
CA PHE A 504 -8.47 -2.69 -4.41
C PHE A 504 -9.63 -1.82 -4.88
N PRO A 505 -9.82 -1.67 -6.20
CA PRO A 505 -10.99 -0.98 -6.71
C PRO A 505 -12.28 -1.55 -6.10
N PRO A 506 -13.29 -0.74 -5.79
CA PRO A 506 -14.51 -1.25 -5.18
C PRO A 506 -15.20 -2.31 -6.05
N GLY A 507 -15.71 -3.37 -5.42
CA GLY A 507 -16.28 -4.54 -6.11
C GLY A 507 -15.24 -5.49 -6.73
N PHE A 508 -13.97 -5.40 -6.33
CA PHE A 508 -12.90 -6.27 -6.81
C PHE A 508 -13.00 -7.69 -6.23
N TYR A 509 -13.53 -8.60 -7.04
CA TYR A 509 -13.50 -10.04 -6.87
C TYR A 509 -13.24 -10.66 -8.24
N SER A 510 -12.27 -11.57 -8.33
CA SER A 510 -11.76 -12.00 -9.62
C SER A 510 -11.19 -13.41 -9.63
N ILE A 511 -11.03 -13.91 -10.86
CA ILE A 511 -10.16 -15.02 -11.19
C ILE A 511 -8.94 -14.48 -11.93
N MET A 512 -7.76 -14.95 -11.56
CA MET A 512 -6.51 -14.68 -12.25
C MET A 512 -5.80 -16.00 -12.54
N ALA A 513 -5.07 -16.06 -13.66
CA ALA A 513 -4.31 -17.22 -14.05
C ALA A 513 -2.87 -16.83 -14.40
N TYR A 514 -1.92 -17.67 -14.04
CA TYR A 514 -0.52 -17.52 -14.41
C TYR A 514 0.08 -18.87 -14.83
N VAL A 515 1.17 -18.82 -15.58
CA VAL A 515 1.94 -20.01 -15.96
C VAL A 515 3.19 -20.04 -15.11
N VAL A 516 3.42 -21.14 -14.40
CA VAL A 516 4.70 -21.48 -13.78
C VAL A 516 5.57 -22.18 -14.81
N ASP A 517 6.84 -21.80 -14.92
CA ASP A 517 7.84 -22.44 -15.76
C ASP A 517 9.17 -22.56 -15.00
N LEU A 518 9.53 -23.78 -14.61
CA LEU A 518 10.75 -24.03 -13.85
C LEU A 518 12.03 -23.72 -14.62
N ASN A 519 11.97 -23.70 -15.96
CA ASN A 519 13.11 -23.30 -16.80
C ASN A 519 13.36 -21.79 -16.81
N LYS A 520 12.48 -21.02 -16.16
CA LYS A 520 12.64 -19.58 -15.94
C LYS A 520 12.97 -19.33 -14.47
N THR A 521 13.82 -18.35 -14.22
CA THR A 521 14.21 -17.90 -12.87
C THR A 521 14.33 -16.40 -12.83
N VAL A 522 13.91 -15.79 -11.72
CA VAL A 522 14.04 -14.34 -11.51
C VAL A 522 15.49 -14.00 -11.19
N ALA A 523 16.32 -13.94 -12.22
CA ALA A 523 17.55 -13.18 -12.26
C ALA A 523 17.92 -12.90 -13.73
N PRO A 524 18.62 -11.79 -14.00
CA PRO A 524 18.56 -10.81 -15.11
C PRO A 524 17.93 -11.11 -16.49
N PRO A 525 17.62 -10.04 -17.27
CA PRO A 525 18.12 -8.68 -17.08
C PRO A 525 17.46 -7.97 -15.88
N SER A 526 18.30 -7.50 -14.96
CA SER A 526 17.96 -6.68 -13.81
C SER A 526 18.83 -5.44 -13.90
N ARG A 527 18.33 -4.31 -13.41
CA ARG A 527 19.09 -3.07 -13.30
C ARG A 527 20.25 -3.25 -12.30
N PRO A 528 21.28 -2.38 -12.34
CA PRO A 528 22.38 -2.40 -11.37
C PRO A 528 21.95 -2.27 -9.90
N ASP A 529 20.76 -1.72 -9.64
CA ASP A 529 20.14 -1.63 -8.31
C ASP A 529 19.41 -2.92 -7.87
N GLY A 530 19.45 -3.97 -8.70
CA GLY A 530 18.82 -5.27 -8.44
C GLY A 530 17.36 -5.40 -8.88
N SER A 531 16.72 -4.34 -9.41
CA SER A 531 15.33 -4.41 -9.89
C SER A 531 15.20 -5.12 -11.24
N SER A 532 14.14 -5.90 -11.45
CA SER A 532 13.89 -6.64 -12.72
C SER A 532 13.70 -5.69 -13.92
N ILE A 533 14.17 -6.07 -15.12
CA ILE A 533 13.94 -5.32 -16.37
C ILE A 533 12.66 -5.78 -17.07
N GLU A 534 12.39 -7.09 -17.14
CA GLU A 534 11.17 -7.66 -17.73
C GLU A 534 10.80 -8.98 -17.04
N ASN A 535 9.61 -9.06 -16.43
CA ASN A 535 9.16 -10.30 -15.78
C ASN A 535 8.59 -11.34 -16.77
N ASP A 536 8.10 -10.93 -17.92
CA ASP A 536 7.33 -11.81 -18.82
C ASP A 536 8.16 -12.93 -19.44
N ASP A 537 9.43 -12.65 -19.68
CA ASP A 537 10.30 -13.59 -20.36
C ASP A 537 11.07 -14.47 -19.37
N TRP A 538 11.39 -13.95 -18.19
CA TRP A 538 12.35 -14.56 -17.28
C TRP A 538 11.81 -14.95 -15.91
N ALA A 539 10.64 -14.45 -15.51
CA ALA A 539 10.09 -14.83 -14.21
C ALA A 539 9.65 -16.30 -14.20
N TRP A 540 9.84 -16.96 -13.04
CA TRP A 540 9.43 -18.34 -12.81
C TRP A 540 7.90 -18.53 -12.92
N ALA A 541 7.14 -17.44 -12.80
CA ALA A 541 5.72 -17.40 -13.10
C ALA A 541 5.30 -16.10 -13.79
N VAL A 542 4.28 -16.15 -14.65
CA VAL A 542 3.80 -14.99 -15.42
C VAL A 542 2.28 -14.98 -15.54
N PHE A 543 1.64 -13.89 -15.11
CA PHE A 543 0.19 -13.68 -15.28
C PHE A 543 -0.23 -13.68 -16.76
N GLN A 544 -1.35 -14.33 -17.04
CA GLN A 544 -1.93 -14.46 -18.37
C GLN A 544 -3.05 -13.44 -18.58
N LYS A 545 -3.18 -12.92 -19.80
CA LYS A 545 -4.23 -11.96 -20.15
C LYS A 545 -5.57 -12.67 -20.36
N VAL A 546 -6.65 -11.95 -20.04
CA VAL A 546 -8.01 -12.40 -20.33
C VAL A 546 -8.23 -12.47 -21.84
N GLN A 547 -8.83 -13.56 -22.31
CA GLN A 547 -9.19 -13.74 -23.72
C GLN A 547 -10.24 -12.68 -24.12
N GLY A 548 -10.00 -11.99 -25.24
CA GLY A 548 -10.92 -10.97 -25.75
C GLY A 548 -10.77 -9.58 -25.10
N GLY A 549 -9.85 -9.42 -24.13
CA GLY A 549 -9.57 -8.15 -23.47
C GLY A 549 -10.33 -7.95 -22.16
N SER A 550 -10.16 -6.77 -21.56
CA SER A 550 -10.71 -6.45 -20.23
C SER A 550 -12.22 -6.21 -20.27
N SER A 551 -12.96 -6.93 -19.41
CA SER A 551 -14.39 -6.70 -19.13
C SER A 551 -14.65 -5.86 -17.87
N ASN A 552 -13.62 -5.23 -17.31
CA ASN A 552 -13.70 -4.41 -16.11
C ASN A 552 -13.01 -3.06 -16.31
N ASN A 553 -13.17 -2.16 -15.32
CA ASN A 553 -12.50 -0.86 -15.30
C ASN A 553 -11.53 -0.71 -14.11
N PHE A 554 -10.88 -1.79 -13.69
CA PHE A 554 -9.86 -1.80 -12.63
C PHE A 554 -8.53 -1.22 -13.14
N GLN A 555 -8.59 0.02 -13.64
CA GLN A 555 -7.44 0.71 -14.24
C GLN A 555 -6.39 0.99 -13.18
N ARG A 556 -5.29 0.23 -13.22
CA ARG A 556 -4.16 0.44 -12.33
C ARG A 556 -2.89 0.02 -13.01
N MET A 557 -1.93 0.94 -13.05
CA MET A 557 -0.58 0.63 -13.49
C MET A 557 0.10 -0.28 -12.47
N VAL A 558 0.64 -1.40 -12.94
CA VAL A 558 1.32 -2.43 -12.13
C VAL A 558 2.60 -2.87 -12.82
N GLY A 559 3.60 -3.28 -12.03
CA GLY A 559 4.89 -3.78 -12.53
C GLY A 559 5.46 -2.97 -13.70
N ASP A 560 5.80 -3.67 -14.78
CA ASP A 560 6.40 -3.16 -16.02
C ASP A 560 5.43 -2.29 -16.87
N ARG A 561 4.81 -1.29 -16.26
CA ARG A 561 3.82 -0.36 -16.83
C ARG A 561 2.59 -1.04 -17.43
N LYS A 562 2.27 -2.25 -16.94
CA LYS A 562 1.08 -3.00 -17.34
C LYS A 562 -0.16 -2.45 -16.67
N ASN A 563 -1.34 -2.81 -17.20
CA ASN A 563 -2.60 -2.48 -16.58
C ASN A 563 -3.24 -3.72 -15.96
N LEU A 564 -3.54 -3.66 -14.67
CA LEU A 564 -4.11 -4.78 -13.90
C LEU A 564 -5.39 -5.33 -14.56
N ARG A 565 -6.25 -4.46 -15.09
CA ARG A 565 -7.54 -4.83 -15.69
C ARG A 565 -7.44 -5.90 -16.79
N ASP A 566 -6.31 -5.94 -17.50
CA ASP A 566 -6.12 -6.82 -18.67
C ASP A 566 -5.86 -8.29 -18.26
N TYR A 567 -5.60 -8.53 -16.97
CA TYR A 567 -5.27 -9.84 -16.39
C TYR A 567 -6.33 -10.34 -15.39
N VAL A 568 -7.33 -9.50 -15.10
CA VAL A 568 -8.37 -9.76 -14.13
C VAL A 568 -9.63 -10.23 -14.87
N ALA A 569 -9.96 -11.51 -14.73
CA ALA A 569 -11.22 -12.05 -15.25
C ALA A 569 -12.36 -11.77 -14.27
N VAL A 570 -13.47 -11.31 -14.82
CA VAL A 570 -14.75 -11.15 -14.12
C VAL A 570 -15.78 -12.16 -14.65
N LEU A 571 -16.96 -12.25 -14.02
CA LEU A 571 -17.95 -13.27 -14.37
C LEU A 571 -18.24 -13.30 -15.88
N GLY A 572 -18.05 -14.46 -16.51
CA GLY A 572 -18.27 -14.68 -17.94
C GLY A 572 -16.99 -14.61 -18.79
N ASP A 573 -15.90 -14.03 -18.29
CA ASP A 573 -14.61 -13.99 -18.97
C ASP A 573 -13.95 -15.37 -19.05
N SER A 574 -12.90 -15.49 -19.87
CA SER A 574 -12.13 -16.72 -19.99
C SER A 574 -10.65 -16.44 -20.20
N PHE A 575 -9.81 -17.41 -19.82
CA PHE A 575 -8.43 -17.54 -20.27
C PHE A 575 -8.35 -18.70 -21.27
N VAL A 576 -7.46 -18.57 -22.27
CA VAL A 576 -7.04 -19.69 -23.13
C VAL A 576 -5.53 -19.73 -23.11
N ILE A 577 -4.97 -20.75 -22.48
CA ILE A 577 -3.54 -20.88 -22.17
C ILE A 577 -3.09 -22.27 -22.63
N GLU A 578 -2.16 -22.33 -23.57
CA GLU A 578 -1.57 -23.58 -24.09
C GLU A 578 -2.61 -24.70 -24.36
N GLY A 579 -3.75 -24.37 -24.97
CA GLY A 579 -4.80 -25.34 -25.33
C GLY A 579 -5.80 -25.69 -24.21
N VAL A 580 -5.72 -25.03 -23.06
CA VAL A 580 -6.66 -25.14 -21.94
C VAL A 580 -7.50 -23.88 -21.84
N ARG A 581 -8.82 -24.04 -21.70
CA ARG A 581 -9.78 -22.96 -21.48
C ARG A 581 -10.22 -22.95 -20.02
N ILE A 582 -10.21 -21.77 -19.42
CA ILE A 582 -10.62 -21.53 -18.03
C ILE A 582 -11.66 -20.42 -18.05
N LYS A 583 -12.93 -20.74 -17.85
CA LYS A 583 -14.05 -19.80 -17.92
C LYS A 583 -14.57 -19.48 -16.53
N PHE A 584 -14.75 -18.21 -16.20
CA PHE A 584 -15.36 -17.78 -14.94
C PHE A 584 -16.90 -17.84 -15.07
N VAL A 585 -17.57 -18.68 -14.28
CA VAL A 585 -19.00 -19.02 -14.49
C VAL A 585 -19.95 -18.71 -13.35
N ALA A 586 -19.47 -18.47 -12.13
CA ALA A 586 -20.34 -18.00 -11.04
C ALA A 586 -19.55 -17.21 -10.00
N THR A 587 -20.13 -16.11 -9.50
CA THR A 587 -19.55 -15.24 -8.48
C THR A 587 -20.50 -15.03 -7.31
N GLY A 588 -19.96 -14.67 -6.14
CA GLY A 588 -20.72 -14.46 -4.91
C GLY A 588 -19.78 -14.41 -3.72
N ASP A 589 -20.06 -15.24 -2.71
CA ASP A 589 -19.13 -15.42 -1.59
C ASP A 589 -17.78 -16.01 -2.05
N TYR A 590 -17.79 -16.79 -3.13
CA TYR A 590 -16.62 -17.41 -3.73
C TYR A 590 -16.82 -17.48 -5.24
N GLU A 591 -15.72 -17.76 -5.96
CA GLU A 591 -15.70 -17.71 -7.41
C GLU A 591 -15.69 -19.14 -7.97
N THR A 592 -16.31 -19.37 -9.13
CA THR A 592 -16.38 -20.70 -9.74
C THR A 592 -15.96 -20.64 -11.20
N ILE A 593 -15.06 -21.55 -11.58
CA ILE A 593 -14.56 -21.69 -12.93
C ILE A 593 -15.01 -23.01 -13.56
N GLU A 594 -15.06 -23.02 -14.89
CA GLU A 594 -15.10 -24.22 -15.72
C GLU A 594 -13.76 -24.37 -16.45
N ILE A 595 -13.21 -25.58 -16.41
CA ILE A 595 -11.95 -25.96 -17.05
C ILE A 595 -12.30 -26.93 -18.19
N SER A 596 -11.77 -26.69 -19.39
CA SER A 596 -11.94 -27.57 -20.54
C SER A 596 -10.74 -27.49 -21.48
N ARG A 597 -10.69 -28.38 -22.47
CA ARG A 597 -9.82 -28.17 -23.64
C ARG A 597 -10.36 -27.01 -24.49
N ALA A 598 -9.45 -26.22 -25.07
CA ALA A 598 -9.77 -24.95 -25.73
C ALA A 598 -10.24 -25.06 -27.17
#